data_AF-A0A2T0MSL4-F1
#
_entry.id   AF-A0A2T0MSL4-F1
#
_cell.length_a   1.000
_cell.length_b   1.000
_cell.length_c   1.000
_cell.angle_alpha   90.00
_cell.angle_beta   90.00
_cell.angle_gamma   90.00
#
_symmetry.space_group_name_H-M   'P 1'
#
loop_
_entity.id
_entity.type
_entity.pdbx_description
1 polymer ?
#
loop_
_entity_poly.entity_id
_entity_poly.type
_entity_poly.pdbx_seq_one_letter_code
_entity_poly.pdbx_strand_id
1 'polypeptide(L)'
;MDWIQDPVQFECGRGHEMAHLLTIASWELDIESGKRWAPIEERPLLTPHAPEEVQNPTDLMIQDAGSLYMFVCLECPERPVDSVSQGS
;
A
#
# COMPACT_ATOMS: atom_id res chain seq x y z
N MET A 1 -15.17 -9.67 -5.11
CA MET A 1 -14.25 -8.95 -6.00
C MET A 1 -12.92 -9.01 -5.30
N ASP A 2 -12.07 -9.92 -5.74
CA ASP A 2 -10.75 -10.07 -5.15
C ASP A 2 -9.81 -9.24 -6.04
N TRP A 3 -9.63 -7.96 -5.69
CA TRP A 3 -8.69 -7.07 -6.34
C TRP A 3 -7.30 -7.20 -5.71
N ILE A 4 -6.88 -8.44 -5.42
CA ILE A 4 -5.48 -8.73 -5.14
C ILE A 4 -4.83 -9.00 -6.49
N GLN A 5 -4.16 -7.99 -7.03
CA GLN A 5 -3.20 -8.23 -8.10
C GLN A 5 -2.08 -9.09 -7.49
N ASP A 6 -1.79 -10.24 -8.11
CA ASP A 6 -0.74 -11.15 -7.66
C ASP A 6 0.56 -10.37 -7.33
N PRO A 7 1.33 -10.80 -6.31
CA PRO A 7 2.57 -10.12 -5.95
C PRO A 7 3.48 -10.03 -7.17
N VAL A 8 3.73 -8.79 -7.63
CA VAL A 8 4.62 -8.53 -8.75
C VAL A 8 6.01 -8.94 -8.32
N GLN A 9 6.57 -9.97 -8.96
CA GLN A 9 7.99 -10.26 -8.85
C GLN A 9 8.76 -9.08 -9.42
N PHE A 10 9.59 -8.47 -8.58
CA PHE A 10 10.31 -7.25 -8.90
C PHE A 10 11.81 -7.51 -8.81
N GLU A 11 12.54 -7.31 -9.92
CA GLU A 11 13.97 -7.57 -10.01
C GLU A 11 14.77 -6.27 -10.16
N CYS A 12 15.97 -6.23 -9.58
CA CYS A 12 16.88 -5.10 -9.79
C CYS A 12 17.55 -5.19 -11.18
N GLY A 13 18.27 -4.14 -11.61
CA GLY A 13 19.01 -4.14 -12.89
C GLY A 13 20.09 -5.23 -13.06
N ARG A 14 20.34 -6.04 -12.02
CA ARG A 14 21.23 -7.21 -12.05
C ARG A 14 20.50 -8.56 -11.99
N GLY A 15 19.17 -8.56 -11.94
CA GLY A 15 18.34 -9.77 -11.89
C GLY A 15 18.15 -10.39 -10.50
N HIS A 16 18.50 -9.69 -9.43
CA HIS A 16 18.18 -10.17 -8.07
C HIS A 16 16.75 -9.80 -7.72
N GLU A 17 16.04 -10.71 -7.06
CA GLU A 17 14.72 -10.44 -6.48
C GLU A 17 14.83 -9.33 -5.43
N MET A 18 13.91 -8.36 -5.48
CA MET A 18 13.86 -7.24 -4.56
C MET A 18 12.87 -7.52 -3.43
N ALA A 19 13.30 -7.22 -2.20
CA ALA A 19 12.46 -7.36 -1.02
C ALA A 19 11.50 -6.18 -0.89
N HIS A 20 10.27 -6.44 -0.45
CA HIS A 20 9.33 -5.37 -0.09
C HIS A 20 9.89 -4.52 1.06
N LEU A 21 9.88 -3.20 0.87
CA LEU A 21 10.38 -2.22 1.83
C LEU A 21 9.24 -1.44 2.48
N LEU A 22 8.32 -0.91 1.68
CA LEU A 22 7.27 -0.01 2.13
C LEU A 22 6.05 -0.10 1.20
N THR A 23 4.85 -0.10 1.78
CA THR A 23 3.61 0.18 1.06
C THR A 23 3.12 1.56 1.48
N ILE A 24 2.79 2.40 0.51
CA ILE A 24 2.03 3.64 0.70
C ILE A 24 0.67 3.40 0.05
N ALA A 25 -0.37 3.23 0.86
CA ALA A 25 -1.72 2.99 0.38
C ALA A 25 -2.53 4.29 0.34
N SER A 26 -3.36 4.48 -0.68
CA SER A 26 -4.35 5.57 -0.68
C SER A 26 -5.33 5.39 0.48
N TRP A 27 -5.82 4.16 0.65
CA TRP A 27 -6.73 3.79 1.73
C TRP A 27 -6.14 2.68 2.59
N GLU A 28 -6.25 2.83 3.91
CA GLU A 28 -5.74 1.86 4.89
C GLU A 28 -6.81 0.82 5.29
N LEU A 29 -7.77 0.55 4.39
CA LEU A 29 -8.90 -0.34 4.64
C LEU A 29 -8.63 -1.74 4.05
N ASP A 30 -8.68 -2.75 4.91
CA ASP A 30 -8.81 -4.13 4.47
C ASP A 30 -10.26 -4.41 4.10
N ILE A 31 -10.51 -4.63 2.80
CA ILE A 31 -11.83 -4.93 2.25
C ILE A 31 -12.32 -6.32 2.70
N GLU A 32 -11.43 -7.28 2.91
CA GLU A 32 -11.80 -8.66 3.27
C GLU A 32 -12.36 -8.74 4.69
N SER A 33 -11.66 -8.13 5.66
CA SER A 33 -12.13 -8.09 7.04
C SER A 33 -13.00 -6.87 7.38
N GLY A 34 -13.07 -5.88 6.48
CA GLY A 34 -13.71 -4.58 6.73
C GLY A 34 -12.98 -3.74 7.79
N LYS A 35 -11.76 -4.12 8.17
CA LYS A 35 -10.98 -3.45 9.23
C LYS A 35 -10.02 -2.46 8.61
N ARG A 36 -9.84 -1.33 9.28
CA ARG A 36 -8.87 -0.32 8.89
C ARG A 36 -7.66 -0.36 9.82
N TRP A 37 -6.47 -0.14 9.27
CA TRP A 37 -5.36 0.35 10.08
C TRP A 37 -5.66 1.79 10.48
N ALA A 38 -5.72 2.06 11.78
CA ALA A 38 -5.94 3.39 12.33
C ALA A 38 -5.38 3.49 13.75
N PRO A 39 -4.95 4.69 14.17
CA PRO A 39 -4.64 4.99 15.57
C PRO A 39 -5.77 4.53 16.49
N ILE A 40 -5.41 4.02 17.68
CA ILE A 40 -6.37 3.42 18.62
C ILE A 40 -7.46 4.43 19.01
N GLU A 41 -7.06 5.69 19.11
CA GLU A 41 -7.89 6.86 19.44
C GLU A 41 -8.96 7.12 18.37
N GLU A 42 -8.67 6.79 17.11
CA GLU A 42 -9.54 7.07 15.96
C GLU A 42 -10.46 5.90 15.61
N ARG A 43 -10.16 4.68 16.09
CA ARG A 43 -11.00 3.49 15.85
C ARG A 43 -12.49 3.66 16.18
N PRO A 44 -12.90 4.37 17.25
CA PRO A 44 -14.32 4.59 17.53
C PRO A 44 -15.03 5.45 16.47
N LEU A 45 -14.28 6.24 15.70
CA LEU A 45 -14.81 7.12 14.65
C LEU A 45 -15.03 6.38 13.33
N LEU A 46 -14.39 5.22 13.15
CA LEU A 46 -14.46 4.37 11.95
C LEU A 46 -15.76 3.57 11.88
N THR A 47 -16.87 4.29 11.75
CA THR A 47 -18.17 3.68 11.44
C THR A 47 -18.33 3.48 9.92
N PRO A 48 -19.18 2.56 9.46
CA PRO A 48 -19.48 2.40 8.03
C PRO A 48 -20.02 3.67 7.34
N HIS A 49 -20.46 4.67 8.13
CA HIS A 49 -20.98 5.95 7.65
C HIS A 49 -20.11 7.13 8.12
N ALA A 50 -18.85 6.87 8.43
CA ALA A 50 -17.91 7.92 8.81
C ALA A 50 -17.80 8.95 7.66
N PRO A 51 -17.64 10.24 7.96
CA PRO A 51 -17.37 11.26 6.94
C PRO A 51 -16.12 10.91 6.11
N GLU A 52 -16.05 11.40 4.87
CA GLU A 52 -14.93 11.12 3.96
C GLU A 52 -13.59 11.52 4.57
N GLU A 53 -13.54 12.59 5.36
CA GLU A 53 -12.34 13.06 6.04
C GLU A 53 -11.82 12.07 7.09
N VAL A 54 -12.70 11.23 7.62
CA VAL A 54 -12.35 10.12 8.53
C VAL A 54 -11.99 8.87 7.73
N GLN A 55 -12.57 8.70 6.53
CA GLN A 55 -12.28 7.59 5.62
C GLN A 55 -11.02 7.80 4.76
N ASN A 56 -10.57 9.03 4.57
CA ASN A 56 -9.36 9.37 3.82
C ASN A 56 -8.68 10.60 4.44
N PRO A 57 -8.12 10.46 5.65
CA PRO A 57 -7.58 11.60 6.40
C PRO A 57 -6.34 12.22 5.75
N THR A 58 -5.67 11.51 4.85
CA THR A 58 -4.47 11.98 4.16
C THR A 58 -4.78 12.70 2.85
N ASP A 59 -6.03 12.60 2.36
CA ASP A 59 -6.44 13.03 1.02
C ASP A 59 -5.52 12.48 -0.09
N LEU A 60 -4.87 11.33 0.18
CA LEU A 60 -3.92 10.72 -0.74
C LEU A 60 -4.69 9.86 -1.75
N MET A 61 -4.46 10.12 -3.03
CA MET A 61 -5.04 9.36 -4.13
C MET A 61 -3.93 8.88 -5.07
N ILE A 62 -3.62 7.59 -5.04
CA ILE A 62 -2.67 6.93 -5.94
C ILE A 62 -3.50 6.25 -7.02
N GLN A 63 -3.50 6.78 -8.24
CA GLN A 63 -4.40 6.30 -9.31
C GLN A 63 -5.87 6.33 -8.84
N ASP A 64 -6.63 5.25 -9.00
CA ASP A 64 -8.02 5.12 -8.51
C ASP A 64 -8.06 4.37 -7.16
N ALA A 65 -7.60 5.04 -6.09
CA ALA A 65 -7.49 4.47 -4.73
C ALA A 65 -6.52 3.27 -4.59
N GLY A 66 -5.47 3.25 -5.40
CA GLY A 66 -4.41 2.24 -5.42
C GLY A 66 -3.35 2.37 -4.32
N SER A 67 -2.24 1.66 -4.50
CA SER A 67 -1.08 1.64 -3.59
C SER A 67 0.24 1.74 -4.36
N LEU A 68 1.22 2.40 -3.75
CA LEU A 68 2.61 2.41 -4.19
C LEU A 68 3.42 1.43 -3.33
N TYR A 69 4.09 0.50 -3.99
CA TYR A 69 4.96 -0.47 -3.34
C TYR A 69 6.42 -0.13 -3.67
N MET A 70 7.24 0.01 -2.63
CA MET A 70 8.67 0.22 -2.75
C MET A 70 9.41 -1.05 -2.42
N PHE A 71 10.45 -1.34 -3.19
CA PHE A 71 11.29 -2.52 -3.04
C PHE A 71 12.75 -2.13 -2.93
N VAL A 72 13.54 -2.97 -2.26
CA VAL A 72 14.99 -2.81 -2.13
C VAL A 72 15.70 -4.11 -2.45
N CYS A 73 16.79 -4.04 -3.21
CA CYS A 73 17.64 -5.20 -3.40
C CYS A 73 18.60 -5.32 -2.20
N LEU A 74 18.51 -6.45 -1.49
CA LEU A 74 19.35 -6.71 -0.32
C LEU A 74 20.70 -7.34 -0.67
N GLU A 75 20.86 -7.83 -1.90
CA GLU A 75 22.08 -8.49 -2.40
C GLU A 75 23.08 -7.49 -2.99
N CYS A 76 22.60 -6.44 -3.67
CA CYS A 76 23.46 -5.40 -4.22
C CYS A 76 24.04 -4.51 -3.10
N PRO A 77 25.37 -4.31 -3.02
CA PRO A 77 25.98 -3.43 -2.01
C PRO A 77 25.45 -1.99 -2.01
N GLU A 78 25.09 -1.48 -3.20
CA GLU A 78 24.53 -0.16 -3.40
C GLU A 78 23.05 -0.04 -2.96
N ARG A 79 22.40 -1.16 -2.64
CA ARG A 79 21.01 -1.25 -2.18
C ARG A 79 20.04 -0.41 -3.02
N PRO A 80 19.95 -0.67 -4.34
CA PRO A 80 19.05 0.07 -5.21
C PRO A 80 17.61 -0.12 -4.72
N VAL A 81 16.84 0.97 -4.80
CA VAL A 81 15.42 1.04 -4.46
C VAL A 81 14.65 1.36 -5.73
N ASP A 82 13.50 0.73 -5.90
CA ASP A 82 12.59 0.99 -7.01
C ASP A 82 11.14 0.80 -6.54
N SER A 83 10.17 1.13 -7.38
CA SER A 83 8.77 1.16 -6.99
C SER A 83 7.80 0.82 -8.12
N VAL A 84 6.64 0.27 -7.74
CA VAL A 84 5.50 0.04 -8.64
C VAL A 84 4.23 0.62 -8.02
N SER A 85 3.49 1.41 -8.79
CA SER A 85 2.14 1.84 -8.42
C SER A 85 1.12 0.89 -9.02
N GLN A 86 0.22 0.37 -8.21
CA GLN A 86 -0.94 -0.41 -8.65
C GLN A 86 -2.23 0.30 -8.27
N GLY A 87 -3.22 0.25 -9.16
CA GLY A 87 -4.51 0.89 -9.04
C GLY A 87 -5.37 0.46 -10.22
N SER A 88 -6.68 0.50 -10.06
CA SER A 88 -7.66 0.13 -11.09
C SER A 88 -7.79 1.17 -12.19
#